data_AF-A0A1I5AZ58-F1
#
_entry.id   AF-A0A1I5AZ58-F1
#
_cell.length_a   1.000
_cell.length_b   1.000
_cell.length_c   1.000
_cell.angle_alpha   90.00
_cell.angle_beta   90.00
_cell.angle_gamma   90.00
#
_symmetry.space_group_name_H-M   'P 1'
#
loop_
_entity.id
_entity.type
_entity.pdbx_description
1 polymer ?
#
loop_
_entity_poly.entity_id
_entity_poly.type
_entity_poly.pdbx_seq_one_letter_code
_entity_poly.pdbx_strand_id
1 'polypeptide(L)'
;MATEKLPPLAIVWVGVRTDVPYIPDGGTTTARKIFVQGYAPIDSQVLLFDGDGPKEFLKTYADHHGIWKFEDVETTVKEYKLKAHANGVSSRPWSFEVLAP
;
A
#
# COMPACT_ATOMS: atom_id res chain seq x y z
N MET A 1 9.30 -10.13 28.84
CA MET A 1 8.30 -9.24 28.21
C MET A 1 8.37 -9.55 26.72
N ALA A 2 7.30 -10.07 26.14
CA ALA A 2 7.28 -10.41 24.73
C ALA A 2 7.22 -9.11 23.94
N THR A 3 8.31 -8.73 23.27
CA THR A 3 8.27 -7.71 22.24
C THR A 3 7.39 -8.28 21.14
N GLU A 4 6.13 -7.85 21.09
CA GLU A 4 5.23 -8.21 20.02
C GLU A 4 5.90 -7.74 18.72
N LYS A 5 6.44 -8.71 17.97
CA LYS A 5 7.18 -8.47 16.74
C LYS A 5 6.19 -7.82 15.78
N LEU A 6 6.26 -6.49 15.65
CA LEU A 6 5.50 -5.74 14.66
C LEU A 6 5.53 -6.53 13.35
N PRO A 7 4.38 -6.77 12.70
CA PRO A 7 4.36 -7.47 11.42
C PRO A 7 5.36 -6.76 10.51
N PRO A 8 6.38 -7.48 9.98
CA PRO A 8 7.58 -6.84 9.45
C PRO A 8 7.32 -6.00 8.20
N LEU A 9 6.20 -6.22 7.51
CA LEU A 9 5.77 -5.46 6.35
C LEU A 9 4.28 -5.72 6.08
N ALA A 10 3.47 -4.67 5.98
CA ALA A 10 2.05 -4.78 5.68
C ALA A 10 1.52 -3.53 4.99
N ILE A 11 0.51 -3.69 4.14
CA ILE A 11 -0.44 -2.62 3.77
C ILE A 11 -1.57 -2.72 4.78
N VAL A 12 -1.95 -1.62 5.42
CA VAL A 12 -3.00 -1.60 6.47
C VAL A 12 -4.15 -0.67 6.12
N TRP A 13 -3.91 0.30 5.24
CA TRP A 13 -4.96 1.22 4.83
C TRP A 13 -4.79 1.63 3.37
N VAL A 14 -5.88 1.50 2.63
CA VAL A 14 -6.05 2.03 1.27
C VAL A 14 -7.32 2.87 1.29
N GLY A 15 -7.28 4.11 0.80
CA GLY A 15 -8.44 5.00 0.84
C GLY A 15 -8.34 6.18 -0.12
N VAL A 16 -9.35 7.04 -0.17
CA VAL A 16 -9.37 8.23 -1.05
C VAL A 16 -8.98 9.47 -0.26
N ARG A 17 -8.27 10.42 -0.89
CA ARG A 17 -8.00 11.73 -0.26
C ARG A 17 -9.23 12.62 -0.36
N THR A 18 -9.39 13.44 0.68
CA THR A 18 -10.39 14.50 0.90
C THR A 18 -11.77 14.09 1.42
N ASP A 19 -12.19 12.84 1.26
CA ASP A 19 -13.29 12.20 1.99
C ASP A 19 -12.94 10.71 2.11
N VAL A 20 -13.14 10.06 3.26
CA VAL A 20 -12.37 8.87 3.69
C VAL A 20 -13.13 7.53 3.52
N PRO A 21 -13.62 7.10 2.33
CA PRO A 21 -13.97 5.71 2.18
C PRO A 21 -12.66 4.91 2.10
N TYR A 22 -12.42 4.14 3.15
CA TYR A 22 -11.51 3.01 3.10
C TYR A 22 -11.93 2.08 1.96
N ILE A 23 -10.97 1.61 1.18
CA ILE A 23 -11.15 0.63 0.12
C ILE A 23 -10.74 -0.73 0.71
N PRO A 24 -11.72 -1.61 1.05
CA PRO A 24 -11.40 -2.93 1.59
C PRO A 24 -10.59 -3.77 0.62
N ASP A 25 -9.88 -4.77 1.14
CA ASP A 25 -9.30 -5.81 0.30
C ASP A 25 -10.43 -6.57 -0.43
N GLY A 26 -10.34 -6.64 -1.77
CA GLY A 26 -11.39 -7.09 -2.67
C GLY A 26 -12.49 -6.05 -2.95
N GLY A 27 -12.34 -4.81 -2.49
CA GLY A 27 -13.30 -3.72 -2.68
C GLY A 27 -13.20 -3.03 -4.04
N THR A 28 -14.00 -1.98 -4.22
CA THR A 28 -14.02 -1.17 -5.45
C THR A 28 -13.98 0.33 -5.16
N THR A 29 -13.56 1.12 -6.14
CA THR A 29 -13.57 2.60 -6.07
C THR A 29 -13.70 3.21 -7.46
N THR A 30 -14.15 4.47 -7.56
CA THR A 30 -14.07 5.29 -8.79
C THR A 30 -13.04 6.41 -8.67
N ALA A 31 -12.34 6.47 -7.53
CA ALA A 31 -11.34 7.51 -7.28
C ALA A 31 -10.15 7.37 -8.24
N ARG A 32 -9.66 8.53 -8.69
CA ARG A 32 -8.45 8.67 -9.55
C ARG A 32 -7.16 8.85 -8.75
N LYS A 33 -7.28 9.13 -7.45
CA LYS A 33 -6.17 9.27 -6.53
C LYS A 33 -6.52 8.57 -5.23
N ILE A 34 -5.62 7.73 -4.76
CA ILE A 34 -5.76 7.03 -3.49
C ILE A 34 -4.55 7.29 -2.59
N PHE A 35 -4.76 7.06 -1.31
CA PHE A 35 -3.75 6.99 -0.28
C PHE A 35 -3.50 5.52 0.07
N VAL A 36 -2.25 5.16 0.29
CA VAL A 36 -1.84 3.83 0.73
C VAL A 36 -0.89 3.99 1.92
N GLN A 37 -1.12 3.25 3.01
CA GLN A 37 -0.25 3.22 4.17
C GLN A 37 -0.05 1.81 4.68
N GLY A 38 1.10 1.65 5.34
CA GLY A 38 1.51 0.39 5.93
C GLY A 38 2.56 0.52 7.01
N TYR A 39 3.04 -0.64 7.44
CA TYR A 39 4.19 -0.80 8.31
C TYR A 39 5.32 -1.48 7.55
N ALA A 40 6.57 -1.13 7.85
CA ALA A 40 7.80 -1.79 7.39
C ALA A 40 8.90 -1.60 8.46
N PRO A 41 10.08 -2.24 8.33
CA PRO A 41 11.18 -1.97 9.26
C PRO A 41 11.55 -0.48 9.24
N ILE A 42 11.93 0.06 10.40
CA ILE A 42 12.31 1.48 10.56
C ILE A 42 13.38 1.86 9.54
N ASP A 43 13.24 3.04 8.94
CA ASP A 43 14.16 3.63 7.95
C ASP A 43 14.40 2.76 6.70
N SER A 44 13.61 1.70 6.50
CA SER A 44 13.74 0.85 5.32
C SER A 44 13.09 1.48 4.10
N GLN A 45 13.69 1.22 2.93
CA GLN A 45 13.06 1.53 1.66
C GLN A 45 11.88 0.57 1.43
N VAL A 46 10.74 1.16 1.09
CA VAL A 46 9.51 0.43 0.73
C VAL A 46 9.24 0.66 -0.74
N LEU A 47 9.17 -0.44 -1.49
CA LEU A 47 8.76 -0.48 -2.89
C LEU A 47 7.33 -0.99 -2.96
N LEU A 48 6.44 -0.27 -3.63
CA LEU A 48 5.08 -0.71 -3.89
C LEU A 48 5.00 -1.28 -5.30
N PHE A 49 4.46 -2.48 -5.44
CA PHE A 49 4.23 -3.15 -6.73
C PHE A 49 2.72 -3.27 -6.97
N ASP A 50 2.33 -3.31 -8.23
CA ASP A 50 0.98 -3.69 -8.66
C ASP A 50 1.07 -5.03 -9.42
N GLY A 51 0.55 -6.09 -8.80
CA GLY A 51 0.68 -7.47 -9.28
C GLY A 51 2.09 -8.02 -9.13
N ASP A 52 2.50 -8.84 -10.10
CA ASP A 52 3.85 -9.44 -10.19
C ASP A 52 4.69 -8.75 -11.27
N GLY A 53 4.39 -7.49 -11.57
CA GLY A 53 5.12 -6.70 -12.56
C GLY A 53 6.60 -6.53 -12.19
N PRO A 54 7.51 -6.47 -13.18
CA PRO A 54 8.95 -6.42 -12.94
C PRO A 54 9.45 -5.05 -12.43
N LYS A 55 8.57 -4.03 -12.40
CA LYS A 55 8.91 -2.66 -11.99
C LYS A 55 8.07 -2.24 -10.82
N GLU A 56 8.70 -1.57 -9.86
CA GLU A 56 8.00 -0.92 -8.77
C GLU A 56 7.07 0.17 -9.33
N PHE A 57 5.86 0.21 -8.77
CA PHE A 57 4.86 1.21 -9.06
C PHE A 57 5.22 2.54 -8.40
N LEU A 58 5.61 2.50 -7.12
CA LEU A 58 6.05 3.66 -6.33
C LEU A 58 7.10 3.24 -5.30
N LYS A 59 7.84 4.21 -4.74
CA LYS A 59 8.80 3.97 -3.65
C LYS A 59 8.79 5.08 -2.61
N THR A 60 9.00 4.70 -1.35
CA THR A 60 9.10 5.60 -0.20
C THR A 60 10.02 5.00 0.86
N TYR A 61 10.12 5.65 2.02
CA TYR A 61 10.79 5.11 3.20
C TYR A 61 9.80 5.02 4.35
N ALA A 62 9.96 4.00 5.18
CA ALA A 62 9.32 3.99 6.49
C ALA A 62 10.01 4.98 7.42
N ASP A 63 9.24 5.65 8.26
CA ASP A 63 9.75 6.58 9.25
C ASP A 63 10.35 5.86 10.48
N HIS A 64 10.78 6.65 11.46
CA HIS A 64 11.31 6.19 12.76
C HIS A 64 10.31 5.37 13.60
N HIS A 65 9.03 5.33 13.22
CA HIS A 65 8.00 4.48 13.82
C HIS A 65 7.67 3.26 12.94
N GLY A 66 8.35 3.09 11.81
CA GLY A 66 8.10 2.02 10.85
C GLY A 66 6.87 2.27 9.97
N ILE A 67 6.33 3.49 9.95
CA ILE A 67 5.16 3.84 9.14
C ILE A 67 5.62 4.38 7.79
N TRP A 68 5.01 3.88 6.72
CA TRP A 68 5.19 4.41 5.37
C TRP A 68 3.85 4.79 4.76
N LYS A 69 3.86 5.78 3.86
CA LYS A 69 2.66 6.23 3.15
C LYS A 69 2.96 6.69 1.72
N PHE A 70 1.96 6.53 0.87
CA PHE A 70 1.83 7.18 -0.43
C PHE A 70 0.56 8.01 -0.42
N GLU A 71 0.73 9.29 -0.72
CA GLU A 71 -0.30 10.28 -0.50
C GLU A 71 -1.23 10.46 -1.70
N ASP A 72 -0.70 10.40 -2.92
CA ASP A 72 -1.42 10.65 -4.16
C ASP A 72 -1.03 9.60 -5.21
N VAL A 73 -1.47 8.36 -4.98
CA VAL A 73 -1.29 7.27 -5.93
C VAL A 73 -2.33 7.43 -7.04
N GLU A 74 -1.88 7.77 -8.24
CA GLU A 74 -2.75 7.89 -9.42
C GLU A 74 -3.29 6.52 -9.81
N THR A 75 -4.60 6.46 -10.08
CA THR A 75 -5.31 5.23 -10.45
C THR A 75 -5.99 5.34 -11.81
N THR A 76 -6.08 4.20 -12.49
CA THR A 76 -6.76 4.01 -13.78
C THR A 76 -7.77 2.88 -13.67
N VAL A 77 -8.79 2.85 -14.53
CA VAL A 77 -9.79 1.76 -14.55
C VAL A 77 -9.12 0.41 -14.82
N LYS A 78 -8.97 -0.40 -13.77
CA LYS A 78 -8.45 -1.78 -13.78
C LYS A 78 -8.52 -2.39 -12.38
N GLU A 79 -8.22 -3.68 -12.29
CA GLU A 79 -7.89 -4.35 -11.05
C GLU A 79 -6.46 -3.99 -10.60
N TYR A 80 -6.30 -3.67 -9.32
CA TYR A 80 -5.02 -3.48 -8.63
C TYR A 80 -4.76 -4.62 -7.66
N LYS A 81 -3.50 -5.05 -7.56
CA LYS A 81 -3.02 -6.05 -6.59
C LYS A 81 -1.75 -5.53 -5.92
N LEU A 82 -1.91 -4.62 -4.96
CA LEU A 82 -0.79 -3.92 -4.36
C LEU A 82 0.02 -4.83 -3.43
N LYS A 83 1.34 -4.86 -3.59
CA LYS A 83 2.28 -5.54 -2.69
C LYS A 83 3.36 -4.55 -2.27
N ALA A 84 3.58 -4.42 -0.97
CA ALA A 84 4.75 -3.70 -0.46
C ALA A 84 5.93 -4.66 -0.38
N HIS A 85 7.14 -4.18 -0.67
CA HIS A 85 8.39 -4.91 -0.52
C HIS A 85 9.39 -4.06 0.25
N ALA A 86 10.02 -4.65 1.27
CA ALA A 86 11.10 -4.05 2.04
C ALA A 86 12.07 -5.13 2.49
N ASN A 87 13.38 -4.88 2.39
CA ASN A 87 14.45 -5.76 2.87
C ASN A 87 14.31 -7.24 2.44
N GLY A 88 13.90 -7.49 1.19
CA GLY A 88 13.76 -8.86 0.65
C GLY A 88 12.46 -9.57 1.05
N VAL A 89 11.57 -8.93 1.80
CA VAL A 89 10.26 -9.46 2.21
C VAL A 89 9.14 -8.72 1.48
N SER A 90 8.08 -9.44 1.11
CA SER A 90 6.87 -8.86 0.52
C SER A 90 5.66 -9.01 1.46
N SER A 91 4.75 -8.04 1.44
CA SER A 91 3.48 -8.11 2.18
C SER A 91 2.52 -9.12 1.55
N ARG A 92 1.42 -9.40 2.24
CA ARG A 92 0.22 -9.93 1.57
C ARG A 92 -0.26 -8.93 0.51
N PRO A 93 -0.83 -9.41 -0.62
CA PRO A 93 -1.41 -8.52 -1.61
C PRO A 93 -2.65 -7.84 -1.04
N TRP A 94 -2.87 -6.59 -1.42
CA TRP A 94 -4.11 -5.84 -1.20
C TRP A 94 -4.77 -5.59 -2.55
N SER A 95 -5.94 -6.16 -2.75
CA SER A 95 -6.62 -6.13 -4.04
C SER A 95 -7.79 -5.15 -4.01
N PHE A 96 -8.01 -4.43 -5.11
CA PHE A 96 -9.23 -3.64 -5.31
C PHE A 96 -9.42 -3.34 -6.80
N GLU A 97 -10.63 -2.99 -7.19
CA GLU A 97 -10.95 -2.61 -8.57
C GLU A 97 -11.27 -1.12 -8.66
N VAL A 98 -10.69 -0.46 -9.68
CA VAL A 98 -11.06 0.90 -10.05
C VAL A 98 -12.03 0.84 -11.21
N LEU A 99 -13.25 1.32 -10.97
CA LEU A 99 -14.33 1.37 -11.95
C LEU A 99 -14.34 2.72 -12.68
N ALA A 100 -15.00 2.76 -13.83
CA ALA A 100 -15.26 4.02 -14.51
C ALA A 100 -16.14 4.94 -13.63
N PRO A 101 -15.93 6.27 -13.67
CA PRO A 101 -16.72 7.24 -12.89
C PRO A 101 -18.22 7.20 -13.21
#